data_AF-A0A1V6BNB3-F1
#
_entry.id   AF-A0A1V6BNB3-F1
#
_cell.length_a   1.000
_cell.length_b   1.000
_cell.length_c   1.000
_cell.angle_alpha   90.00
_cell.angle_beta   90.00
_cell.angle_gamma   90.00
#
_symmetry.space_group_name_H-M   'P 1'
#
loop_
_entity.id
_entity.type
_entity.pdbx_description
1 polymer ?
#
loop_
_entity_poly.entity_id
_entity_poly.type
_entity_poly.pdbx_seq_one_letter_code
_entity_poly.pdbx_strand_id
1 'polypeptide(L)'
;MKKLPYPAYLALFLGILGIISAGLLAGINILTAPAIKANEEKKLAEQLKVIEVESPKILEVELLENVQNAYEGLYSGKEVYVFNVQNKNQYLTIQTLVVITKEDGKILNISVGLPATNPPGIGGSFEGVKFGLIDATQEDYDSKFVKVTGATISSNSVKACVKLAFDQYKVIKEA
;
A
#
# COMPACT_ATOMS: atom_id res chain seq x y z
N MET A 1 -8.87 50.10 34.70
CA MET A 1 -8.58 49.28 33.50
C MET A 1 -9.91 48.96 32.82
N LYS A 2 -10.13 49.41 31.57
CA LYS A 2 -11.38 49.18 30.83
C LYS A 2 -11.44 47.69 30.47
N LYS A 3 -12.43 46.95 30.97
CA LYS A 3 -12.62 45.53 30.63
C LYS A 3 -12.95 45.43 29.14
N LEU A 4 -12.20 44.61 28.39
CA LEU A 4 -12.49 44.32 26.99
C LEU A 4 -13.93 43.79 26.86
N PRO A 5 -14.70 44.16 25.82
CA PRO A 5 -16.03 43.60 25.61
C PRO A 5 -15.93 42.07 25.50
N TYR A 6 -16.85 41.38 26.17
CA TYR A 6 -16.88 39.91 26.29
C TYR A 6 -16.61 39.13 24.99
N PRO A 7 -17.17 39.49 23.81
CA PRO A 7 -16.84 38.82 22.56
C PRO A 7 -15.39 39.03 22.10
N ALA A 8 -14.79 40.19 22.37
CA ALA A 8 -13.40 40.47 22.02
C ALA A 8 -12.41 39.70 22.93
N TYR A 9 -12.77 39.50 24.21
CA TYR A 9 -12.02 38.65 25.11
C TYR A 9 -12.03 37.17 24.66
N LEU A 10 -13.20 36.65 24.29
CA LEU A 10 -13.35 35.29 23.76
C LEU A 10 -12.58 35.10 22.45
N ALA A 11 -12.63 36.07 21.53
CA ALA A 11 -11.88 36.01 20.27
C ALA A 11 -10.36 35.99 20.51
N LEU A 12 -9.88 36.82 21.44
CA LEU A 12 -8.46 36.84 21.82
C LEU A 12 -8.03 35.51 22.47
N PHE A 13 -8.87 34.99 23.37
CA PHE A 13 -8.61 33.72 24.05
C PHE A 13 -8.58 32.53 23.07
N LEU A 14 -9.56 32.44 22.16
CA LEU A 14 -9.57 31.41 21.12
C LEU A 14 -8.40 31.56 20.15
N GLY A 15 -8.02 32.79 19.79
CA GLY A 15 -6.87 33.06 18.94
C GLY A 15 -5.57 32.56 19.55
N ILE A 16 -5.35 32.85 20.83
CA ILE A 16 -4.17 32.36 21.57
C ILE A 16 -4.18 30.83 21.66
N LEU A 17 -5.35 30.24 21.96
CA LEU A 17 -5.48 28.78 22.10
C LEU A 17 -5.23 28.07 20.75
N GLY A 18 -5.72 28.64 19.65
CA GLY A 18 -5.46 28.15 18.29
C GLY A 18 -3.97 28.21 17.92
N ILE A 19 -3.27 29.29 18.28
CA ILE A 19 -1.82 29.42 18.06
C ILE A 19 -1.06 28.35 18.85
N ILE A 20 -1.45 28.10 20.11
CA ILE A 20 -0.84 27.06 20.95
C ILE A 20 -1.07 25.67 20.35
N SER A 21 -2.30 25.34 19.96
CA SER A 21 -2.63 24.05 19.35
C SER A 21 -1.89 23.83 18.03
N ALA A 22 -1.83 24.86 17.17
CA ALA A 22 -1.08 24.80 15.91
C ALA A 22 0.42 24.62 16.15
N GLY A 23 0.99 25.34 17.11
CA GLY A 23 2.40 25.22 17.48
C GLY A 23 2.75 23.83 18.02
N LEU A 24 1.88 23.25 18.85
CA LEU A 24 2.09 21.91 19.41
C LEU A 24 2.02 20.84 18.30
N LEU A 25 1.04 20.93 17.41
CA LEU A 25 0.88 19.98 16.31
C LEU A 25 2.05 20.09 15.31
N ALA A 26 2.48 21.31 14.99
CA ALA A 26 3.63 21.55 14.13
C ALA A 26 4.94 21.04 14.77
N GLY A 27 5.12 21.28 16.08
CA GLY A 27 6.28 20.78 16.82
C GLY A 27 6.36 19.26 16.83
N ILE A 28 5.23 18.58 17.06
CA ILE A 28 5.16 17.12 16.98
C ILE A 28 5.50 16.66 15.57
N ASN A 29 4.89 17.27 14.54
CA ASN A 29 5.15 16.91 13.14
C ASN A 29 6.63 17.07 12.75
N ILE A 30 7.31 18.14 13.18
CA ILE A 30 8.73 18.35 12.89
C ILE A 30 9.61 17.27 13.54
N LEU A 31 9.28 16.84 14.76
CA LEU A 31 10.03 15.80 15.48
C LEU A 31 9.73 14.40 14.95
N THR A 32 8.50 14.13 14.53
CA THR A 32 8.08 12.80 14.06
C THR A 32 8.28 12.60 12.56
N ALA A 33 8.26 13.66 11.73
CA ALA A 33 8.50 13.57 10.29
C ALA A 33 9.79 12.82 9.90
N PRO A 34 10.97 13.08 10.50
CA PRO A 34 12.17 12.33 10.13
C PRO A 34 12.10 10.85 10.53
N ALA A 35 11.46 10.55 11.66
CA ALA A 35 11.26 9.17 12.12
C ALA A 35 10.24 8.42 11.24
N ILE A 36 9.20 9.10 10.76
CA ILE A 36 8.21 8.55 9.83
C ILE A 36 8.87 8.24 8.49
N LYS A 37 9.62 9.19 7.92
CA LYS A 37 10.35 8.96 6.66
C LYS A 37 11.34 7.81 6.76
N ALA A 38 12.14 7.75 7.82
CA ALA A 38 13.09 6.66 8.03
C ALA A 38 12.41 5.29 8.22
N ASN A 39 11.24 5.26 8.86
CA ASN A 39 10.45 4.03 9.02
C ASN A 39 9.74 3.64 7.72
N GLU A 40 9.31 4.60 6.91
CA GLU A 40 8.77 4.36 5.57
C GLU A 40 9.85 3.79 4.67
N GLU A 41 11.04 4.40 4.60
CA GLU A 41 12.17 3.88 3.83
C GLU A 41 12.58 2.47 4.26
N LYS A 42 12.58 2.17 5.57
CA LYS A 42 12.81 0.82 6.07
C LYS A 42 11.71 -0.15 5.68
N LYS A 43 10.44 0.24 5.78
CA LYS A 43 9.30 -0.58 5.33
C LYS A 43 9.32 -0.79 3.82
N LEU A 44 9.75 0.19 3.04
CA LEU A 44 9.91 0.10 1.59
C LEU A 44 11.03 -0.88 1.26
N ALA A 45 12.21 -0.71 1.87
CA ALA A 45 13.35 -1.61 1.68
C ALA A 45 13.07 -3.06 2.16
N GLU A 46 12.32 -3.24 3.25
CA GLU A 46 11.88 -4.55 3.72
C GLU A 46 10.86 -5.18 2.78
N GLN A 47 9.84 -4.43 2.33
CA GLN A 47 8.85 -4.93 1.36
C GLN A 47 9.50 -5.31 0.03
N LEU A 48 10.54 -4.58 -0.40
CA LEU A 48 11.29 -4.86 -1.63
C LEU A 48 12.26 -6.04 -1.46
N LYS A 49 12.85 -6.24 -0.27
CA LYS A 49 13.62 -7.45 0.08
C LYS A 49 12.74 -8.71 0.11
N VAL A 50 11.49 -8.60 0.59
CA VAL A 50 10.55 -9.75 0.67
C VAL A 50 10.27 -10.37 -0.69
N ILE A 51 10.36 -9.58 -1.76
CA ILE A 51 10.13 -10.04 -3.14
C ILE A 51 11.42 -10.12 -3.98
N GLU A 52 12.61 -10.00 -3.36
CA GLU A 52 13.92 -10.13 -4.00
C GLU A 52 14.10 -9.28 -5.28
N VAL A 53 13.53 -8.07 -5.31
CA VAL A 53 13.66 -7.16 -6.46
C VAL A 53 14.92 -6.31 -6.31
N GLU A 54 15.81 -6.42 -7.30
CA GLU A 54 17.05 -5.66 -7.41
C GLU A 54 16.80 -4.28 -8.03
N SER A 55 17.52 -3.27 -7.53
CA SER A 55 17.47 -1.86 -7.98
C SER A 55 16.04 -1.29 -8.16
N PRO A 56 15.17 -1.38 -7.15
CA PRO A 56 13.81 -0.87 -7.27
C PRO A 56 13.79 0.66 -7.38
N LYS A 57 13.14 1.16 -8.42
CA LYS A 57 12.91 2.58 -8.66
C LYS A 57 11.42 2.85 -8.68
N ILE A 58 11.00 3.90 -7.98
CA ILE A 58 9.58 4.29 -7.94
C ILE A 58 9.17 4.74 -9.34
N LEU A 59 8.06 4.21 -9.84
CA LEU A 59 7.42 4.68 -11.06
C LEU A 59 6.48 5.83 -10.72
N GLU A 60 6.83 7.04 -11.17
CA GLU A 60 5.94 8.20 -11.11
C GLU A 60 4.93 8.13 -12.27
N VAL A 61 3.86 7.36 -12.06
CA VAL A 61 2.75 7.19 -13.01
C VAL A 61 1.43 7.49 -12.32
N GLU A 62 0.37 7.76 -13.10
CA GLU A 62 -0.97 7.85 -12.55
C GLU A 62 -1.37 6.48 -11.96
N LEU A 63 -1.56 6.46 -10.65
CA LEU A 63 -1.97 5.27 -9.91
C LEU A 63 -3.49 5.20 -9.88
N LEU A 64 -4.02 4.03 -10.22
CA LEU A 64 -5.43 3.71 -10.07
C LEU A 64 -5.83 3.72 -8.60
N GLU A 65 -7.13 3.94 -8.35
CA GLU A 65 -7.69 3.83 -7.01
C GLU A 65 -7.34 2.45 -6.41
N ASN A 66 -6.85 2.45 -5.17
CA ASN A 66 -6.39 1.26 -4.43
C ASN A 66 -5.00 0.72 -4.82
N VAL A 67 -4.28 1.38 -5.73
CA VAL A 67 -2.85 1.15 -5.98
C VAL A 67 -2.05 2.17 -5.18
N GLN A 68 -1.31 1.69 -4.19
CA GLN A 68 -0.57 2.57 -3.28
C GLN A 68 0.71 3.08 -3.90
N ASN A 69 1.45 2.20 -4.60
CA ASN A 69 2.73 2.51 -5.23
C ASN A 69 2.99 1.56 -6.40
N ALA A 70 3.71 2.05 -7.41
CA ALA A 70 4.28 1.26 -8.49
C ALA A 70 5.81 1.41 -8.50
N TYR A 71 6.53 0.33 -8.78
CA TYR A 71 7.99 0.33 -8.90
C TYR A 71 8.42 -0.41 -10.16
N GLU A 72 9.57 -0.05 -10.70
CA GLU A 72 10.32 -0.85 -11.66
C GLU A 72 11.55 -1.44 -10.99
N GLY A 73 11.98 -2.61 -11.44
CA GLY A 73 13.23 -3.19 -11.00
C GLY A 73 13.58 -4.44 -11.80
N LEU A 74 14.51 -5.21 -11.26
CA LEU A 74 14.91 -6.50 -11.81
C LEU A 74 14.54 -7.61 -10.83
N TYR A 75 13.90 -8.66 -11.32
CA TYR A 75 13.67 -9.89 -10.54
C TYR A 75 14.31 -11.06 -11.29
N SER A 76 15.27 -11.73 -10.66
CA SER A 76 16.02 -12.83 -11.29
C SER A 76 16.58 -12.48 -12.68
N GLY A 77 17.07 -11.25 -12.86
CA GLY A 77 17.61 -10.75 -14.13
C GLY A 77 16.58 -10.33 -15.19
N LYS A 78 15.27 -10.35 -14.88
CA LYS A 78 14.21 -9.86 -15.78
C LYS A 78 13.66 -8.52 -15.33
N GLU A 79 13.37 -7.63 -16.27
CA GLU A 79 12.71 -6.37 -15.96
C GLU A 79 11.26 -6.61 -15.52
N VAL A 80 10.90 -6.04 -14.37
CA VAL A 80 9.59 -6.20 -13.73
C VAL A 80 9.00 -4.88 -13.29
N TYR A 81 7.67 -4.84 -13.24
CA TYR A 81 6.90 -3.89 -12.46
C TYR A 81 6.44 -4.54 -11.16
N VAL A 82 6.54 -3.80 -10.06
CA VAL A 82 6.03 -4.20 -8.75
C VAL A 82 4.89 -3.27 -8.40
N PHE A 83 3.71 -3.83 -8.14
CA PHE A 83 2.55 -3.07 -7.71
C PHE A 83 2.22 -3.38 -6.26
N ASN A 84 2.18 -2.34 -5.44
CA ASN A 84 1.67 -2.43 -4.09
C ASN A 84 0.20 -2.02 -4.09
N VAL A 85 -0.69 -3.01 -3.96
CA VAL A 85 -2.14 -2.83 -4.11
C VAL A 85 -2.83 -3.17 -2.80
N GLN A 86 -3.86 -2.41 -2.43
CA GLN A 86 -4.59 -2.61 -1.20
C GLN A 86 -6.08 -2.78 -1.46
N ASN A 87 -6.68 -3.89 -1.04
CA ASN A 87 -8.14 -4.05 -1.08
C ASN A 87 -8.72 -4.01 0.33
N LYS A 88 -9.64 -3.08 0.57
CA LYS A 88 -10.36 -2.95 1.84
C LYS A 88 -11.80 -3.46 1.69
N ASN A 89 -12.19 -4.37 2.56
CA ASN A 89 -13.59 -4.79 2.70
C ASN A 89 -14.10 -4.51 4.13
N GLN A 90 -15.36 -4.83 4.41
CA GLN A 90 -16.00 -4.56 5.71
C GLN A 90 -15.34 -5.29 6.89
N TYR A 91 -14.60 -6.37 6.63
CA TYR A 91 -14.06 -7.26 7.65
C TYR A 91 -12.55 -7.08 7.86
N LEU A 92 -11.80 -6.78 6.80
CA LEU A 92 -10.35 -6.69 6.80
C LEU A 92 -9.82 -5.90 5.60
N THR A 93 -8.57 -5.44 5.73
CA THR A 93 -7.81 -4.86 4.62
C THR A 93 -6.69 -5.83 4.23
N ILE A 94 -6.50 -6.09 2.94
CA ILE A 94 -5.37 -6.88 2.42
C ILE A 94 -4.47 -5.97 1.61
N GLN A 95 -3.16 -6.08 1.83
CA GLN A 95 -2.15 -5.45 1.01
C GLN A 95 -1.39 -6.54 0.26
N THR A 96 -1.27 -6.40 -1.05
CA THR A 96 -0.60 -7.40 -1.89
C THR A 96 0.45 -6.71 -2.73
N LEU A 97 1.69 -7.19 -2.66
CA LEU A 97 2.72 -6.87 -3.63
C LEU A 97 2.68 -7.91 -4.75
N VAL A 98 2.50 -7.44 -5.99
CA VAL A 98 2.47 -8.28 -7.18
C VAL A 98 3.63 -7.89 -8.10
N VAL A 99 4.47 -8.85 -8.46
CA VAL A 99 5.59 -8.66 -9.38
C VAL A 99 5.21 -9.19 -10.75
N ILE A 100 5.16 -8.31 -11.76
CA ILE A 100 4.74 -8.61 -13.13
C ILE A 100 5.91 -8.32 -14.08
N THR A 101 6.20 -9.20 -15.04
CA THR A 101 7.20 -8.93 -16.09
C THR A 101 6.78 -7.78 -17.00
N LYS A 102 7.71 -6.88 -17.34
CA LYS A 102 7.45 -5.79 -18.28
C LYS A 102 7.15 -6.30 -19.70
N GLU A 103 7.80 -7.39 -20.10
CA GLU A 103 7.72 -7.95 -21.45
C GLU A 103 6.43 -8.76 -21.65
N ASP A 104 6.26 -9.83 -20.87
CA ASP A 104 5.17 -10.80 -21.03
C ASP A 104 3.91 -10.49 -20.21
N GLY A 105 3.96 -9.58 -19.23
CA GLY A 105 2.85 -9.37 -18.30
C GLY A 105 2.55 -10.60 -17.42
N LYS A 106 3.56 -11.42 -17.10
CA LYS A 106 3.43 -12.61 -16.26
C LYS A 106 3.78 -12.31 -14.81
N ILE A 107 3.04 -12.89 -13.88
CA ILE A 107 3.36 -12.78 -12.44
C ILE A 107 4.56 -13.67 -12.13
N LEU A 108 5.65 -13.07 -11.63
CA LEU A 108 6.83 -13.81 -11.17
C LEU A 108 6.82 -14.08 -9.67
N ASN A 109 6.20 -13.19 -8.89
CA ASN A 109 6.12 -13.33 -7.45
C ASN A 109 4.93 -12.56 -6.89
N ILE A 110 4.40 -13.03 -5.76
CA ILE A 110 3.31 -12.40 -5.03
C ILE A 110 3.58 -12.51 -3.54
N SER A 111 3.46 -11.39 -2.83
CA SER A 111 3.53 -11.35 -1.38
C SER A 111 2.25 -10.72 -0.85
N VAL A 112 1.57 -11.43 0.04
CA VAL A 112 0.33 -10.97 0.67
C VAL A 112 0.63 -10.60 2.11
N GLY A 113 0.47 -9.32 2.42
CA GLY A 113 0.57 -8.77 3.77
C GLY A 113 -0.80 -8.41 4.33
N LEU A 114 -0.95 -8.55 5.64
CA LEU A 114 -2.04 -7.92 6.37
C LEU A 114 -1.47 -6.65 7.03
N PRO A 115 -1.98 -5.46 6.70
CA PRO A 115 -1.53 -4.23 7.35
C PRO A 115 -1.83 -4.30 8.85
N ALA A 116 -0.97 -3.68 9.66
CA ALA A 116 -1.08 -3.65 11.13
C ALA A 116 -2.40 -3.01 11.65
N THR A 117 -3.18 -2.39 10.77
CA THR A 117 -4.52 -1.84 11.05
C THR A 117 -5.60 -2.91 11.15
N ASN A 118 -5.34 -4.15 10.73
CA ASN A 118 -6.31 -5.23 10.89
C ASN A 118 -6.42 -5.66 12.35
N PRO A 119 -7.63 -5.97 12.86
CA PRO A 119 -7.80 -6.48 14.20
C PRO A 119 -7.00 -7.79 14.41
N PRO A 120 -6.35 -7.98 15.58
CA PRO A 120 -5.62 -9.21 15.89
C PRO A 120 -6.52 -10.44 15.71
N GLY A 121 -6.03 -11.44 14.97
CA GLY A 121 -6.77 -12.69 14.71
C GLY A 121 -7.78 -12.63 13.55
N ILE A 122 -7.90 -11.49 12.85
CA ILE A 122 -8.74 -11.37 11.64
C ILE A 122 -7.84 -11.39 10.39
N GLY A 123 -7.88 -12.52 9.68
CA GLY A 123 -7.07 -12.82 8.49
C GLY A 123 -6.19 -14.04 8.72
N GLY A 124 -6.21 -15.00 7.80
CA GLY A 124 -5.30 -16.13 7.84
C GLY A 124 -3.85 -15.67 7.65
N SER A 125 -2.88 -16.42 8.18
CA SER A 125 -1.49 -16.20 7.75
C SER A 125 -1.38 -16.60 6.28
N PHE A 126 -1.13 -15.61 5.42
CA PHE A 126 -0.89 -15.83 3.98
C PHE A 126 0.60 -15.92 3.66
N GLU A 127 1.44 -15.94 4.70
CA GLU A 127 2.89 -16.03 4.57
C GLU A 127 3.26 -17.39 3.97
N GLY A 128 3.93 -17.37 2.81
CA GLY A 128 4.29 -18.57 2.06
C GLY A 128 3.16 -19.24 1.27
N VAL A 129 1.94 -18.68 1.25
CA VAL A 129 0.84 -19.24 0.47
C VAL A 129 1.04 -18.94 -1.03
N LYS A 130 1.20 -20.02 -1.80
CA LYS A 130 1.26 -19.96 -3.26
C LYS A 130 -0.16 -20.05 -3.82
N PHE A 131 -0.79 -18.92 -4.12
CA PHE A 131 -2.14 -18.83 -4.71
C PHE A 131 -2.27 -19.39 -6.15
N GLY A 132 -1.29 -20.18 -6.62
CA GLY A 132 -1.26 -20.73 -7.99
C GLY A 132 -1.02 -19.69 -9.08
N LEU A 133 -0.63 -18.46 -8.73
CA LEU A 133 -0.57 -17.32 -9.65
C LEU A 133 0.78 -17.13 -10.34
N ILE A 134 1.80 -17.93 -10.03
CA ILE A 134 3.09 -17.83 -10.71
C ILE A 134 2.90 -18.19 -12.19
N ASP A 135 3.49 -17.41 -13.08
CA ASP A 135 3.31 -17.46 -14.54
C ASP A 135 1.87 -17.24 -15.01
N ALA A 136 0.98 -16.71 -14.17
CA ALA A 136 -0.32 -16.24 -14.60
C ALA A 136 -0.21 -14.88 -15.32
N THR A 137 -1.08 -14.70 -16.29
CA THR A 137 -1.29 -13.49 -17.08
C THR A 137 -2.68 -12.94 -16.78
N GLN A 138 -2.99 -11.76 -17.32
CA GLN A 138 -4.29 -11.14 -17.13
C GLN A 138 -5.47 -11.98 -17.65
N GLU A 139 -5.25 -12.88 -18.61
CA GLU A 139 -6.32 -13.70 -19.20
C GLU A 139 -6.58 -14.98 -18.40
N ASP A 140 -5.58 -15.53 -17.70
CA ASP A 140 -5.65 -16.84 -17.07
C ASP A 140 -5.50 -16.83 -15.53
N TYR A 141 -5.23 -15.67 -14.91
CA TYR A 141 -5.11 -15.59 -13.44
C TYR A 141 -6.39 -16.05 -12.73
N ASP A 142 -7.57 -15.84 -13.34
CA ASP A 142 -8.85 -16.22 -12.75
C ASP A 142 -8.98 -17.74 -12.57
N SER A 143 -8.53 -18.49 -13.57
CA SER A 143 -8.59 -19.95 -13.63
C SER A 143 -7.43 -20.62 -12.88
N LYS A 144 -6.26 -19.96 -12.82
CA LYS A 144 -5.09 -20.41 -12.05
C LYS A 144 -5.19 -20.12 -10.55
N PHE A 145 -6.10 -19.22 -10.13
CA PHE A 145 -6.21 -18.81 -8.73
C PHE A 145 -6.69 -19.96 -7.82
N VAL A 146 -5.82 -20.36 -6.90
CA VAL A 146 -6.12 -21.36 -5.88
C VAL A 146 -6.62 -20.66 -4.61
N LYS A 147 -7.87 -20.91 -4.25
CA LYS A 147 -8.48 -20.41 -3.02
C LYS A 147 -7.92 -21.15 -1.81
N VAL A 148 -7.76 -20.43 -0.70
CA VAL A 148 -7.41 -21.04 0.59
C VAL A 148 -8.69 -21.50 1.29
N THR A 149 -8.75 -22.79 1.64
CA THR A 149 -9.89 -23.38 2.37
C THR A 149 -10.10 -22.67 3.71
N GLY A 150 -11.35 -22.28 4.00
CA GLY A 150 -11.70 -21.56 5.23
C GLY A 150 -11.40 -20.05 5.21
N ALA A 151 -10.77 -19.54 4.15
CA ALA A 151 -10.42 -18.13 3.99
C ALA A 151 -10.99 -17.54 2.68
N THR A 152 -12.26 -17.84 2.37
CA THR A 152 -12.90 -17.45 1.10
C THR A 152 -12.94 -15.93 0.88
N ILE A 153 -13.33 -15.16 1.91
CA ILE A 153 -13.43 -13.69 1.83
C ILE A 153 -12.04 -13.08 1.56
N SER A 154 -11.03 -13.54 2.29
CA SER A 154 -9.67 -13.06 2.13
C SER A 154 -9.06 -13.49 0.79
N SER A 155 -9.29 -14.73 0.35
CA SER A 155 -8.83 -15.22 -0.95
C SER A 155 -9.40 -14.39 -2.10
N ASN A 156 -10.70 -14.07 -2.06
CA ASN A 156 -11.31 -13.20 -3.06
C ASN A 156 -10.74 -11.77 -3.03
N SER A 157 -10.34 -11.28 -1.85
CA SER A 157 -9.71 -9.96 -1.72
C SER A 157 -8.29 -9.96 -2.32
N VAL A 158 -7.51 -11.02 -2.13
CA VAL A 158 -6.21 -11.20 -2.82
C VAL A 158 -6.40 -11.23 -4.34
N LYS A 159 -7.40 -11.99 -4.83
CA LYS A 159 -7.73 -12.04 -6.25
C LYS A 159 -8.10 -10.66 -6.81
N ALA A 160 -8.83 -9.85 -6.05
CA ALA A 160 -9.15 -8.47 -6.43
C ALA A 160 -7.89 -7.58 -6.49
N CYS A 161 -6.95 -7.71 -5.55
CA CYS A 161 -5.66 -7.00 -5.63
C CYS A 161 -4.87 -7.37 -6.89
N VAL A 162 -4.84 -8.65 -7.26
CA VAL A 162 -4.13 -9.12 -8.46
C VAL A 162 -4.77 -8.56 -9.73
N LYS A 163 -6.11 -8.51 -9.79
CA LYS A 163 -6.82 -7.85 -10.88
C LYS A 163 -6.42 -6.38 -11.02
N LEU A 164 -6.45 -5.62 -9.92
CA LEU A 164 -6.06 -4.21 -9.90
C LEU A 164 -4.59 -4.00 -10.33
N ALA A 165 -3.68 -4.91 -9.96
CA ALA A 165 -2.29 -4.87 -10.42
C ALA A 165 -2.19 -5.02 -11.95
N PHE A 166 -2.97 -5.94 -12.55
CA PHE A 166 -3.03 -6.07 -14.01
C PHE A 166 -3.68 -4.88 -14.69
N ASP A 167 -4.72 -4.29 -14.08
CA ASP A 167 -5.35 -3.09 -14.62
C ASP A 167 -4.37 -1.90 -14.61
N GLN A 168 -3.58 -1.74 -13.55
CA GLN A 168 -2.50 -0.74 -13.50
C GLN A 168 -1.41 -1.02 -14.54
N TYR A 169 -1.02 -2.30 -14.70
CA TYR A 169 -0.04 -2.70 -15.71
C TYR A 169 -0.48 -2.31 -17.12
N LYS A 170 -1.77 -2.49 -17.46
CA LYS A 170 -2.32 -2.03 -18.74
C LYS A 170 -2.19 -0.53 -18.93
N VAL A 171 -2.58 0.26 -17.93
CA VAL A 171 -2.48 1.73 -17.99
C VAL A 171 -1.05 2.17 -18.29
N ILE A 172 -0.05 1.56 -17.65
CA ILE A 172 1.37 1.89 -17.86
C ILE A 172 1.85 1.46 -19.25
N LYS A 173 1.35 0.34 -19.79
CA LYS A 173 1.75 -0.17 -21.10
C LYS A 173 1.09 0.59 -22.27
N GLU A 174 -0.09 1.15 -22.02
CA GLU A 174 -0.87 1.92 -23.01
C GLU A 174 -0.56 3.43 -22.99
N ALA A 175 0.15 3.92 -21.97
CA ALA A 175 0.62 5.31 -21.83
C ALA A 175 1.93 5.56 -22.61
#